data_AF-A0A6T5WP31-F1
#
_entry.id   AF-A0A6T5WP31-F1
#
_cell.length_a   1.000
_cell.length_b   1.000
_cell.length_c   1.000
_cell.angle_alpha   90.00
_cell.angle_beta   90.00
_cell.angle_gamma   90.00
#
_symmetry.space_group_name_H-M   'P 1'
#
loop_
_entity.id
_entity.type
_entity.pdbx_description
1 polymer ?
#
loop_
_entity_poly.entity_id
_entity_poly.type
_entity_poly.pdbx_seq_one_letter_code
_entity_poly.pdbx_strand_id
1 'polypeptide(L)'
;SEVYWSGGKTEKWADKWGRDGGDVWHETWGEDYDGFDGCVKWTDRWAERPDGYGGLTKWGDKWREEFKHGVGEKNGETWQEIPGQDKYQRWWGENHFGDGRVQKHGNSSTGEHWDVTEHMDTYYNPIPHFGYDLALAHSPQLRDVPVLPRDDILDLEFES
;
A
#
# COMPACT_ATOMS: atom_id res chain seq x y z
N SER A 1 -3.36 1.43 10.45
CA SER A 1 -4.76 1.86 10.52
C SER A 1 -5.58 1.09 9.51
N GLU A 2 -6.88 0.94 9.74
CA GLU A 2 -7.82 0.37 8.78
C GLU A 2 -9.13 1.17 8.80
N VAL A 3 -9.68 1.49 7.64
CA VAL A 3 -10.94 2.23 7.48
C VAL A 3 -11.79 1.57 6.41
N TYR A 4 -13.08 1.39 6.69
CA TYR A 4 -14.03 0.67 5.83
C TYR A 4 -15.29 1.51 5.63
N TRP A 5 -15.66 1.72 4.37
CA TRP A 5 -16.91 2.41 4.03
C TRP A 5 -17.92 1.41 3.48
N SER A 6 -19.20 1.62 3.82
CA SER A 6 -20.30 0.80 3.30
C SER A 6 -20.43 0.84 1.77
N GLY A 7 -19.88 1.88 1.12
CA GLY A 7 -19.79 1.98 -0.34
C GLY A 7 -18.68 1.13 -0.98
N GLY A 8 -18.04 0.22 -0.25
CA GLY A 8 -17.00 -0.68 -0.77
C GLY A 8 -15.57 -0.13 -0.69
N LYS A 9 -15.40 1.18 -0.51
CA LYS A 9 -14.07 1.79 -0.28
C LYS A 9 -13.42 1.20 0.97
N THR A 10 -12.13 0.92 0.89
CA THR A 10 -11.30 0.45 2.02
C THR A 10 -9.92 1.11 1.97
N GLU A 11 -9.41 1.52 3.12
CA GLU A 11 -8.04 2.04 3.28
C GLU A 11 -7.35 1.25 4.40
N LYS A 12 -6.19 0.69 4.13
CA LYS A 12 -5.38 -0.05 5.11
C LYS A 12 -3.94 0.36 4.99
N TRP A 13 -3.28 0.57 6.11
CA TRP A 13 -1.84 0.78 6.12
C TRP A 13 -1.23 0.39 7.46
N ALA A 14 0.06 0.11 7.46
CA ALA A 14 0.83 0.05 8.69
C ALA A 14 2.19 0.71 8.54
N ASP A 15 2.69 1.16 9.67
CA ASP A 15 4.04 1.66 9.86
C ASP A 15 4.66 0.79 10.97
N LYS A 16 5.71 0.07 10.61
CA LYS A 16 6.39 -0.90 11.45
C LYS A 16 7.87 -0.56 11.48
N TRP A 17 8.45 -0.54 12.67
CA TRP A 17 9.88 -0.36 12.84
C TRP A 17 10.38 -1.22 13.99
N GLY A 18 11.68 -1.49 13.97
CA GLY A 18 12.35 -2.17 15.07
C GLY A 18 13.82 -1.82 15.12
N ARG A 19 14.41 -2.07 16.28
CA ARG A 19 15.82 -1.79 16.56
C ARG A 19 16.41 -2.89 17.42
N ASP A 20 17.58 -3.37 17.05
CA ASP A 20 18.41 -4.26 17.86
C ASP A 20 19.85 -3.75 17.88
N GLY A 21 20.29 -3.22 19.02
CA GLY A 21 21.56 -2.52 19.13
C GLY A 21 21.66 -1.33 18.16
N GLY A 22 22.59 -1.44 17.20
CA GLY A 22 22.80 -0.45 16.14
C GLY A 22 21.97 -0.70 14.88
N ASP A 23 21.41 -1.90 14.72
CA ASP A 23 20.65 -2.29 13.54
C ASP A 23 19.22 -1.75 13.64
N VAL A 24 18.73 -1.15 12.56
CA VAL A 24 17.38 -0.57 12.48
C VAL A 24 16.70 -1.09 11.22
N TRP A 25 15.42 -1.38 11.32
CA TRP A 25 14.57 -1.67 10.15
C TRP A 25 13.25 -0.91 10.24
N HIS A 26 12.69 -0.61 9.08
CA HIS A 26 11.44 0.10 8.92
C HIS A 26 10.69 -0.44 7.70
N GLU A 27 9.38 -0.63 7.83
CA GLU A 27 8.48 -1.07 6.78
C GLU A 27 7.16 -0.30 6.91
N THR A 28 6.83 0.47 5.88
CA THR A 28 5.48 0.96 5.65
C THR A 28 4.85 0.21 4.49
N TRP A 29 3.55 -0.02 4.60
CA TRP A 29 2.76 -0.58 3.51
C TRP A 29 1.35 -0.03 3.57
N GLY A 30 0.67 -0.03 2.43
CA GLY A 30 -0.73 0.34 2.37
C GLY A 30 -1.44 -0.22 1.15
N GLU A 31 -2.76 -0.29 1.28
CA GLU A 31 -3.69 -0.69 0.23
C GLU A 31 -4.94 0.20 0.32
N ASP A 32 -5.29 0.83 -0.80
CA ASP A 32 -6.47 1.67 -0.97
C ASP A 32 -7.33 1.08 -2.09
N TYR A 33 -8.59 0.80 -1.79
CA TYR A 33 -9.59 0.27 -2.72
C TYR A 33 -10.68 1.31 -2.89
N ASP A 34 -11.02 1.69 -4.12
CA ASP A 34 -12.00 2.76 -4.39
C ASP A 34 -13.47 2.28 -4.30
N GLY A 35 -13.70 0.97 -4.25
CA GLY A 35 -15.03 0.34 -4.27
C GLY A 35 -15.61 0.13 -5.68
N PHE A 36 -14.87 0.52 -6.71
CA PHE A 36 -15.27 0.55 -8.13
C PHE A 36 -14.16 -0.03 -9.03
N ASP A 37 -13.66 -1.22 -8.66
CA ASP A 37 -12.62 -1.96 -9.39
C ASP A 37 -11.25 -1.28 -9.46
N GLY A 38 -11.04 -0.22 -8.67
CA GLY A 38 -9.76 0.47 -8.53
C GLY A 38 -9.04 0.07 -7.25
N CYS A 39 -7.74 -0.20 -7.35
CA CYS A 39 -6.89 -0.40 -6.18
C CYS A 39 -5.50 0.21 -6.36
N VAL A 40 -4.96 0.76 -5.27
CA VAL A 40 -3.57 1.16 -5.11
C VAL A 40 -2.97 0.30 -4.00
N LYS A 41 -1.80 -0.30 -4.23
CA LYS A 41 -1.05 -0.97 -3.17
C LYS A 41 0.40 -0.54 -3.21
N TRP A 42 1.05 -0.47 -2.07
CA TRP A 42 2.44 -0.02 -2.00
C TRP A 42 3.16 -0.57 -0.77
N THR A 43 4.49 -0.63 -0.86
CA THR A 43 5.38 -0.84 0.28
C THR A 43 6.61 0.05 0.15
N ASP A 44 7.17 0.45 1.30
CA ASP A 44 8.49 1.04 1.40
C ASP A 44 9.20 0.41 2.60
N ARG A 45 10.34 -0.23 2.35
CA ARG A 45 11.11 -0.97 3.34
C ARG A 45 12.55 -0.55 3.25
N TRP A 46 13.16 -0.33 4.40
CA TRP A 46 14.58 -0.09 4.49
C TRP A 46 15.14 -0.57 5.81
N ALA A 47 16.44 -0.79 5.83
CA ALA A 47 17.19 -1.08 7.03
C ALA A 47 18.57 -0.43 6.97
N GLU A 48 19.14 -0.20 8.15
CA GLU A 48 20.51 0.28 8.28
C GLU A 48 21.26 -0.48 9.38
N ARG A 49 22.58 -0.58 9.21
CA ARG A 49 23.48 -1.15 10.20
C ARG A 49 24.80 -0.40 10.29
N PRO A 50 25.41 -0.28 11.48
CA PRO A 50 26.79 0.19 11.62
C PRO A 50 27.77 -0.76 10.93
N ASP A 51 28.78 -0.19 10.27
CA ASP A 51 29.87 -0.96 9.63
C ASP A 51 31.03 -1.32 10.57
N GLY A 52 30.98 -0.86 11.83
CA GLY A 52 32.04 -1.03 12.83
C GLY A 52 33.16 0.01 12.77
N TYR A 53 33.17 0.89 11.76
CA TYR A 53 34.16 1.94 11.52
C TYR A 53 33.58 3.36 11.60
N GLY A 54 32.32 3.48 12.06
CA GLY A 54 31.60 4.74 12.21
C GLY A 54 30.73 5.12 11.02
N GLY A 55 30.64 4.26 9.99
CA GLY A 55 29.71 4.40 8.88
C GLY A 55 28.41 3.60 9.08
N LEU A 56 27.40 3.91 8.27
CA LEU A 56 26.13 3.19 8.21
C LEU A 56 25.93 2.62 6.81
N THR A 57 25.82 1.29 6.72
CA THR A 57 25.32 0.65 5.51
C THR A 57 23.80 0.68 5.53
N LYS A 58 23.17 1.10 4.44
CA LYS A 58 21.72 1.24 4.29
C LYS A 58 21.26 0.49 3.05
N TRP A 59 20.08 -0.11 3.11
CA TRP A 59 19.48 -0.77 1.96
C TRP A 59 17.97 -0.73 2.07
N GLY A 60 17.30 -0.84 0.94
CA GLY A 60 15.84 -0.86 0.92
C GLY A 60 15.26 -1.28 -0.40
N ASP A 61 13.96 -1.53 -0.35
CA ASP A 61 13.13 -1.81 -1.49
C ASP A 61 11.77 -1.12 -1.31
N LYS A 62 11.23 -0.59 -2.41
CA LYS A 62 9.89 -0.02 -2.42
C LYS A 62 9.20 -0.40 -3.72
N TRP A 63 7.89 -0.51 -3.68
CA TRP A 63 7.08 -0.67 -4.88
C TRP A 63 5.71 -0.05 -4.68
N ARG A 64 5.06 0.28 -5.80
CA ARG A 64 3.69 0.77 -5.87
C ARG A 64 3.01 0.16 -7.09
N GLU A 65 1.77 -0.25 -6.93
CA GLU A 65 0.89 -0.62 -8.03
C GLU A 65 -0.40 0.20 -7.98
N GLU A 66 -0.92 0.54 -9.15
CA GLU A 66 -2.20 1.23 -9.32
C GLU A 66 -2.94 0.64 -10.51
N PHE A 67 -4.13 0.10 -10.26
CA PHE A 67 -4.94 -0.58 -11.25
C PHE A 67 -6.38 -0.10 -11.21
N LYS A 68 -7.01 -0.07 -12.39
CA LYS A 68 -8.46 0.11 -12.58
C LYS A 68 -8.91 -0.55 -13.87
N HIS A 69 -9.96 -1.38 -13.82
CA HIS A 69 -10.51 -2.06 -15.00
C HIS A 69 -9.47 -2.86 -15.81
N GLY A 70 -8.54 -3.54 -15.15
CA GLY A 70 -7.50 -4.36 -15.80
C GLY A 70 -6.36 -3.59 -16.45
N VAL A 71 -6.35 -2.26 -16.33
CA VAL A 71 -5.28 -1.38 -16.81
C VAL A 71 -4.57 -0.81 -15.60
N GLY A 72 -3.25 -0.69 -15.66
CA GLY A 72 -2.50 -0.16 -14.54
C GLY A 72 -1.00 -0.20 -14.71
N GLU A 73 -0.32 0.23 -13.67
CA GLU A 73 1.13 0.23 -13.60
C GLU A 73 1.60 -0.38 -12.28
N LYS A 74 2.78 -1.00 -12.31
CA LYS A 74 3.49 -1.46 -11.13
C LYS A 74 4.95 -1.08 -11.24
N ASN A 75 5.46 -0.31 -10.29
CA ASN A 75 6.82 0.20 -10.34
C ASN A 75 7.53 -0.08 -9.01
N GLY A 76 8.84 -0.26 -9.05
CA GLY A 76 9.62 -0.46 -7.84
C GLY A 76 11.09 -0.13 -7.99
N GLU A 77 11.76 -0.13 -6.85
CA GLU A 77 13.17 0.20 -6.71
C GLU A 77 13.79 -0.67 -5.62
N THR A 78 15.02 -1.11 -5.84
CA THR A 78 15.92 -1.64 -4.80
C THR A 78 17.19 -0.80 -4.80
N TRP A 79 17.70 -0.46 -3.63
CA TRP A 79 18.88 0.37 -3.48
C TRP A 79 19.74 -0.06 -2.30
N GLN A 80 21.03 0.29 -2.36
CA GLN A 80 21.99 0.07 -1.29
C GLN A 80 23.01 1.20 -1.26
N GLU A 81 23.36 1.64 -0.06
CA GLU A 81 24.39 2.64 0.22
C GLU A 81 25.39 2.05 1.22
N ILE A 82 26.65 1.96 0.83
CA ILE A 82 27.74 1.49 1.68
C ILE A 82 28.71 2.66 1.87
N PRO A 83 29.17 2.95 3.10
CA PRO A 83 30.16 4.00 3.34
C PRO A 83 31.38 3.87 2.43
N GLY A 84 31.70 4.94 1.70
CA GLY A 84 32.86 4.98 0.80
C GLY A 84 32.68 4.29 -0.56
N GLN A 85 31.47 3.84 -0.91
CA GLN A 85 31.13 3.29 -2.22
C GLN A 85 30.07 4.12 -2.92
N ASP A 86 29.99 3.99 -4.25
CA ASP A 86 28.89 4.56 -5.02
C ASP A 86 27.57 3.87 -4.67
N LYS A 87 26.49 4.65 -4.62
CA LYS A 87 25.15 4.13 -4.33
C LYS A 87 24.71 3.14 -5.43
N TYR A 88 24.31 1.95 -5.00
CA TYR A 88 23.61 1.01 -5.87
C TYR A 88 22.12 1.35 -5.94
N GLN A 89 21.55 1.27 -7.14
CA GLN A 89 20.12 1.44 -7.38
C GLN A 89 19.69 0.59 -8.57
N ARG A 90 18.51 -0.02 -8.49
CA ARG A 90 17.84 -0.70 -9.61
C ARG A 90 16.36 -0.40 -9.55
N TRP A 91 15.82 0.23 -10.59
CA TRP A 91 14.40 0.46 -10.72
C TRP A 91 13.81 -0.42 -11.81
N TRP A 92 12.51 -0.70 -11.69
CA TRP A 92 11.76 -1.51 -12.63
C TRP A 92 10.31 -1.02 -12.69
N GLY A 93 9.64 -1.32 -13.80
CA GLY A 93 8.26 -0.95 -14.06
C GLY A 93 7.56 -1.97 -14.94
N GLU A 94 6.25 -2.08 -14.75
CA GLU A 94 5.31 -2.86 -15.54
C GLU A 94 4.13 -1.97 -15.95
N ASN A 95 3.87 -1.82 -17.26
CA ASN A 95 2.67 -1.16 -17.77
C ASN A 95 1.71 -2.21 -18.33
N HIS A 96 0.51 -2.29 -17.76
CA HIS A 96 -0.55 -3.22 -18.15
C HIS A 96 -1.58 -2.51 -18.99
N PHE A 97 -1.73 -2.94 -20.25
CA PHE A 97 -2.57 -2.24 -21.24
C PHE A 97 -4.04 -2.70 -21.25
N GLY A 98 -4.39 -3.72 -20.46
CA GLY A 98 -5.76 -4.28 -20.42
C GLY A 98 -6.15 -5.16 -21.61
N ASP A 99 -5.28 -5.30 -22.62
CA ASP A 99 -5.45 -6.17 -23.79
C ASP A 99 -4.56 -7.43 -23.75
N GLY A 100 -4.06 -7.75 -22.56
CA GLY A 100 -3.10 -8.83 -22.33
C GLY A 100 -1.66 -8.48 -22.63
N ARG A 101 -1.34 -7.28 -23.14
CA ARG A 101 0.05 -6.81 -23.25
C ARG A 101 0.52 -6.24 -21.92
N VAL A 102 1.77 -6.55 -21.57
CA VAL A 102 2.49 -5.97 -20.45
C VAL A 102 3.87 -5.51 -20.93
N GLN A 103 4.21 -4.24 -20.74
CA GLN A 103 5.56 -3.73 -20.93
C GLN A 103 6.33 -3.86 -19.62
N LYS A 104 7.49 -4.49 -19.63
CA LYS A 104 8.43 -4.58 -18.51
C LYS A 104 9.68 -3.80 -18.84
N HIS A 105 10.03 -2.85 -17.98
CA HIS A 105 11.17 -1.96 -18.22
C HIS A 105 11.95 -1.70 -16.93
N GLY A 106 13.19 -1.24 -17.05
CA GLY A 106 14.02 -0.92 -15.89
C GLY A 106 15.46 -0.62 -16.22
N ASN A 107 16.18 -0.10 -15.22
CA ASN A 107 17.62 0.03 -15.29
C ASN A 107 18.28 -0.03 -13.90
N SER A 108 19.60 -0.18 -13.89
CA SER A 108 20.44 -0.14 -12.68
C SER A 108 21.59 0.85 -12.81
N SER A 109 22.07 1.37 -11.68
CA SER A 109 23.30 2.18 -11.60
C SER A 109 24.56 1.42 -12.04
N THR A 110 24.49 0.09 -12.18
CA THR A 110 25.56 -0.76 -12.73
C THR A 110 25.49 -0.95 -14.25
N GLY A 111 24.58 -0.25 -14.94
CA GLY A 111 24.46 -0.27 -16.41
C GLY A 111 23.50 -1.31 -16.98
N GLU A 112 22.80 -2.09 -16.15
CA GLU A 112 21.69 -2.93 -16.61
C GLU A 112 20.55 -2.05 -17.15
N HIS A 113 19.93 -2.44 -18.27
CA HIS A 113 18.73 -1.81 -18.82
C HIS A 113 17.91 -2.85 -19.60
N TRP A 114 16.59 -2.79 -19.50
CA TRP A 114 15.68 -3.60 -20.29
C TRP A 114 14.38 -2.85 -20.57
N ASP A 115 13.76 -3.17 -21.70
CA ASP A 115 12.43 -2.73 -22.09
C ASP A 115 11.86 -3.78 -23.07
N VAL A 116 10.87 -4.54 -22.62
CA VAL A 116 10.29 -5.65 -23.38
C VAL A 116 8.78 -5.62 -23.20
N THR A 117 8.04 -5.81 -24.29
CA THR A 117 6.59 -6.02 -24.23
C THR A 117 6.27 -7.47 -24.55
N GLU A 118 5.47 -8.11 -23.70
CA GLU A 118 5.03 -9.49 -23.86
C GLU A 118 3.53 -9.65 -23.58
N HIS A 119 2.93 -10.72 -24.09
CA HIS A 119 1.56 -11.08 -23.77
C HIS A 119 1.51 -11.93 -22.52
N MET A 120 0.81 -11.46 -21.49
CA MET A 120 0.66 -12.12 -20.20
C MET A 120 -0.71 -11.81 -19.58
N ASP A 121 -1.18 -12.71 -18.72
CA ASP A 121 -2.33 -12.41 -17.87
C ASP A 121 -1.97 -11.32 -16.86
N THR A 122 -2.80 -10.28 -16.78
CA THR A 122 -2.66 -9.23 -15.77
C THR A 122 -3.32 -9.69 -14.49
N TYR A 123 -2.51 -10.04 -13.50
CA TYR A 123 -3.01 -10.33 -12.16
C TYR A 123 -3.04 -9.05 -11.31
N TYR A 124 -4.23 -8.55 -11.06
CA TYR A 124 -4.50 -7.55 -10.02
C TYR A 124 -5.71 -8.02 -9.21
N ASN A 125 -5.73 -7.72 -7.91
CA ASN A 125 -6.90 -7.96 -7.07
C ASN A 125 -7.50 -6.62 -6.64
N PRO A 126 -8.64 -6.21 -7.24
CA PRO A 126 -9.33 -4.97 -6.92
C PRO A 126 -10.33 -5.12 -5.76
N ILE A 127 -10.47 -6.33 -5.21
CA ILE A 127 -11.40 -6.61 -4.11
C ILE A 127 -10.58 -6.68 -2.81
N PRO A 128 -10.91 -5.84 -1.80
CA PRO A 128 -10.22 -5.89 -0.52
C PRO A 128 -10.44 -7.26 0.14
N HIS A 129 -9.37 -7.88 0.65
CA HIS A 129 -9.47 -9.15 1.38
C HIS A 129 -10.38 -9.06 2.61
N PHE A 130 -10.49 -7.89 3.20
CA PHE A 130 -11.36 -7.59 4.33
C PHE A 130 -12.04 -6.25 4.07
N GLY A 131 -13.37 -6.26 3.93
CA GLY A 131 -14.18 -5.08 3.62
C GLY A 131 -15.22 -4.78 4.70
N TYR A 132 -16.09 -3.80 4.43
CA TYR A 132 -17.09 -3.31 5.39
C TYR A 132 -17.98 -4.40 6.00
N ASP A 133 -18.55 -5.28 5.17
CA ASP A 133 -19.46 -6.33 5.67
C ASP A 133 -18.77 -7.30 6.63
N LEU A 134 -17.51 -7.65 6.34
CA LEU A 134 -16.68 -8.48 7.23
C LEU A 134 -16.33 -7.73 8.51
N ALA A 135 -15.96 -6.45 8.43
CA ALA A 135 -15.69 -5.60 9.60
C ALA A 135 -16.90 -5.53 10.54
N LEU A 136 -18.09 -5.35 9.97
CA LEU A 136 -19.35 -5.31 10.71
C LEU A 136 -19.70 -6.67 11.34
N ALA A 137 -19.52 -7.76 10.59
CA ALA A 137 -19.79 -9.12 11.07
C ALA A 137 -18.84 -9.53 12.23
N HIS A 138 -17.59 -9.07 12.19
CA HIS A 138 -16.60 -9.31 13.26
C HIS A 138 -16.80 -8.43 14.51
N SER A 139 -17.70 -7.45 14.45
CA SER A 139 -17.97 -6.51 15.55
C SER A 139 -19.44 -6.55 16.00
N PRO A 140 -19.98 -7.72 16.40
CA PRO A 140 -21.41 -7.87 16.69
C PRO A 140 -21.90 -6.92 17.80
N GLN A 141 -21.04 -6.58 18.76
CA GLN A 141 -21.37 -5.67 19.87
C GLN A 141 -21.69 -4.24 19.40
N LEU A 142 -21.19 -3.80 18.24
CA LEU A 142 -21.56 -2.50 17.67
C LEU A 142 -23.03 -2.46 17.21
N ARG A 143 -23.64 -3.62 16.97
CA ARG A 143 -25.06 -3.74 16.57
C ARG A 143 -26.01 -3.73 17.75
N ASP A 144 -25.50 -4.00 18.96
CA ASP A 144 -26.28 -4.10 20.19
C ASP A 144 -26.42 -2.75 20.91
N VAL A 145 -25.81 -1.68 20.37
CA VAL A 145 -25.97 -0.32 20.91
C VAL A 145 -27.39 0.17 20.60
N PRO A 146 -28.20 0.47 21.64
CA PRO A 146 -29.53 1.02 21.42
C PRO A 146 -29.45 2.30 20.61
N VAL A 147 -30.27 2.41 19.57
CA VAL A 147 -30.46 3.69 18.89
C VAL A 147 -31.09 4.62 19.91
N LEU A 148 -30.35 5.64 20.36
CA LEU A 148 -30.95 6.69 21.17
C LEU A 148 -32.13 7.26 20.37
N PRO A 149 -33.29 7.47 21.00
CA PRO A 149 -34.39 8.16 20.36
C PRO A 149 -33.82 9.42 19.70
N ARG A 150 -34.13 9.64 18.41
CA ARG A 150 -33.98 10.98 17.88
C ARG A 150 -34.98 11.78 18.70
N ASP A 151 -34.49 12.61 19.62
CA ASP A 151 -35.37 13.52 20.33
C ASP A 151 -36.14 14.29 19.27
N ASP A 152 -37.46 14.07 19.24
CA ASP A 152 -38.39 14.92 18.53
C ASP A 152 -38.28 16.30 19.19
N ILE A 153 -37.34 17.13 18.72
CA ILE A 153 -37.27 18.57 19.02
C ILE A 153 -38.38 19.25 18.21
N LEU A 154 -39.62 18.82 18.44
CA LEU A 154 -40.86 19.45 18.02
C LEU A 154 -41.86 18.94 19.06
N ASP A 155 -42.25 19.81 19.99
CA ASP A 155 -43.38 19.71 20.95
C ASP A 155 -43.01 20.16 22.38
N LEU A 156 -42.16 21.19 22.51
CA LEU A 156 -42.37 22.15 23.59
C LEU A 156 -43.38 23.18 23.07
N GLU A 157 -44.65 22.78 23.15
CA GLU A 157 -45.79 23.68 23.01
C GLU A 157 -45.62 24.87 23.97
N PHE A 158 -45.79 26.06 23.42
CA PHE A 158 -46.13 27.26 24.18
C PHE A 158 -47.46 26.98 24.91
N GLU A 159 -47.40 26.59 26.18
CA GLU A 159 -48.50 26.88 27.09
C GLU A 159 -48.35 28.31 27.62
N SER A 160 -49.50 28.98 27.62
CA SER A 160 -49.79 30.43 27.64
C SER A 160 -49.21 31.25 28.78
#